data_AF-A0A151F7A2-F1
#
_entry.id   AF-A0A151F7A2-F1
#
_cell.length_a   1.000
_cell.length_b   1.000
_cell.length_c   1.000
_cell.angle_alpha   90.00
_cell.angle_beta   90.00
_cell.angle_gamma   90.00
#
_symmetry.space_group_name_H-M   'P 1'
#
loop_
_entity.id
_entity.type
_entity.pdbx_description
1 polymer ?
#
loop_
_entity_poly.entity_id
_entity_poly.type
_entity_poly.pdbx_seq_one_letter_code
_entity_poly.pdbx_strand_id
1 'polypeptide(L)'
;MKLNGGEILTIPETDDKYIRFTIADSDLPSAGQTKKWGYEFDVTLYTITTHLDQIEKIYPHNVNSAMYHWYTGASGEYVDPHNSTIESIGDNIWKESSDLLDYSKRCYSYVAKNFQYLNPGTGLHPLSELLADGGGDCGNLSSIYISLLRYRGIPSRHLVIVRPDGSGHVGADFYSEQYGWVPVDVTSKKYASLFGDVLVGNYITSTEI
;
A
#
# COMPACT_ATOMS: atom_id res chain seq x y z
N MET A 1 2.16 -6.74 21.24
CA MET A 1 3.14 -7.14 20.20
C MET A 1 4.37 -7.72 20.86
N LYS A 2 4.84 -8.90 20.42
CA LYS A 2 6.11 -9.49 20.84
C LYS A 2 7.10 -9.43 19.67
N LEU A 3 8.30 -8.94 19.94
CA LEU A 3 9.39 -8.91 18.97
C LEU A 3 10.36 -10.05 19.27
N ASN A 4 10.82 -10.72 18.22
CA ASN A 4 12.00 -11.57 18.24
C ASN A 4 13.07 -10.92 17.37
N GLY A 5 13.80 -9.98 17.98
CA GLY A 5 14.72 -9.05 17.31
C GLY A 5 14.04 -7.83 16.69
N GLY A 6 14.85 -6.86 16.25
CA GLY A 6 14.40 -5.61 15.63
C GLY A 6 13.94 -4.53 16.63
N GLU A 7 13.61 -3.37 16.10
CA GLU A 7 13.08 -2.21 16.85
C GLU A 7 11.80 -1.69 16.20
N ILE A 8 10.88 -1.19 17.03
CA ILE A 8 9.69 -0.48 16.57
C ILE A 8 10.05 0.99 16.46
N LEU A 9 9.82 1.55 15.29
CA LEU A 9 10.02 2.95 15.01
C LEU A 9 8.69 3.57 14.61
N THR A 10 8.49 4.83 14.97
CA THR A 10 7.32 5.61 14.59
C THR A 10 7.58 6.31 13.26
N ILE A 11 6.53 6.48 12.45
CA ILE A 11 6.58 7.39 11.32
C ILE A 11 6.24 8.80 11.84
N PRO A 12 7.05 9.83 11.57
CA PRO A 12 6.77 11.18 12.06
C PRO A 12 5.40 11.68 11.61
N GLU A 13 4.68 12.34 12.51
CA GLU A 13 3.36 12.96 12.25
C GLU A 13 2.24 11.96 11.89
N THR A 14 2.42 10.67 12.18
CA THR A 14 1.37 9.65 12.05
C THR A 14 1.31 8.73 13.28
N ASP A 15 0.22 7.99 13.42
CA ASP A 15 0.09 6.92 14.42
C ASP A 15 0.75 5.60 13.96
N ASP A 16 1.33 5.59 12.76
CA ASP A 16 1.90 4.39 12.16
C ASP A 16 3.27 4.07 12.75
N LYS A 17 3.54 2.76 12.79
CA LYS A 17 4.81 2.22 13.24
C LYS A 17 5.34 1.25 12.21
N TYR A 18 6.66 1.13 12.12
CA TYR A 18 7.32 0.11 11.33
C TYR A 18 8.33 -0.64 12.19
N ILE A 19 8.59 -1.88 11.82
CA ILE A 19 9.59 -2.71 12.48
C ILE A 19 10.83 -2.70 11.59
N ARG A 20 11.95 -2.28 12.16
CA ARG A 20 13.25 -2.35 11.49
C ARG A 20 14.03 -3.52 12.06
N PHE A 21 14.45 -4.43 11.19
CA PHE A 21 15.45 -5.42 11.51
C PHE A 21 16.79 -4.95 10.95
N THR A 22 17.73 -4.63 11.84
CA THR A 22 19.13 -4.44 11.48
C THR A 22 19.84 -5.77 11.69
N ILE A 23 20.30 -6.40 10.60
CA ILE A 23 21.03 -7.67 10.65
C ILE A 23 22.48 -7.37 10.27
N ALA A 24 23.39 -7.41 11.24
CA ALA A 24 24.82 -7.33 10.98
C ALA A 24 25.39 -8.71 10.60
N ASP A 25 26.59 -8.77 10.04
CA ASP A 25 27.26 -10.06 9.74
C ASP A 25 27.41 -10.94 10.99
N SER A 26 27.62 -10.32 12.15
CA SER A 26 27.66 -11.00 13.45
C SER A 26 26.31 -11.61 13.87
N ASP A 27 25.21 -11.17 13.28
CA ASP A 27 23.87 -11.67 13.54
C ASP A 27 23.49 -12.86 12.67
N LEU A 28 24.25 -13.17 11.61
CA LEU A 28 23.94 -14.28 10.71
C LEU A 28 24.19 -15.63 11.40
N PRO A 29 23.32 -16.64 11.19
CA PRO A 29 23.56 -17.97 11.73
C PRO A 29 24.80 -18.60 11.09
N SER A 30 25.59 -19.32 11.89
CA SER A 30 26.69 -20.14 11.38
C SER A 30 26.17 -21.34 10.57
N ALA A 31 27.04 -22.01 9.82
CA ALA A 31 26.69 -23.24 9.10
C ALA A 31 26.02 -24.26 10.03
N GLY A 32 24.80 -24.70 9.67
CA GLY A 32 24.00 -25.63 10.47
C GLY A 32 23.12 -24.98 11.55
N GLN A 33 23.18 -23.66 11.74
CA GLN A 33 22.30 -22.94 12.65
C GLN A 33 21.14 -22.29 11.90
N THR A 34 20.05 -22.05 12.64
CA THR A 34 18.90 -21.26 12.16
C THR A 34 18.65 -20.15 13.16
N LYS A 35 18.57 -18.91 12.67
CA LYS A 35 18.10 -17.77 13.46
C LYS A 35 16.78 -17.31 12.87
N LYS A 36 15.80 -17.07 13.73
CA LYS A 36 14.46 -16.60 13.35
C LYS A 36 14.31 -15.18 13.86
N TRP A 37 13.99 -14.27 12.95
CA TRP A 37 13.52 -12.94 13.29
C TRP A 37 12.05 -12.87 12.93
N GLY A 38 11.28 -12.17 13.75
CA GLY A 38 9.85 -12.06 13.52
C GLY A 38 9.18 -11.18 14.55
N TYR A 39 7.93 -10.89 14.27
CA TYR A 39 7.06 -10.12 15.14
C TYR A 39 5.71 -10.82 15.21
N GLU A 40 5.10 -10.77 16.39
CA GLU A 40 3.78 -11.34 16.66
C GLU A 40 2.86 -10.23 17.16
N PHE A 41 1.67 -10.14 16.56
CA PHE A 41 0.67 -9.13 16.87
C PHE A 41 -0.73 -9.76 16.89
N ASP A 42 -1.58 -9.21 17.75
CA ASP A 42 -3.01 -9.52 17.77
C ASP A 42 -3.74 -8.64 16.76
N VAL A 43 -4.69 -9.21 16.03
CA VAL A 43 -5.50 -8.50 15.04
C VAL A 43 -6.95 -8.47 15.52
N THR A 44 -7.52 -7.27 15.60
CA THR A 44 -8.96 -7.10 15.73
C THR A 44 -9.50 -6.60 14.39
N LEU A 45 -10.52 -7.28 13.85
CA LEU A 45 -11.11 -6.92 12.56
C LEU A 45 -12.27 -5.94 12.77
N TYR A 46 -12.28 -4.87 11.98
CA TYR A 46 -13.37 -3.89 11.91
C TYR A 46 -13.93 -3.85 10.49
N THR A 47 -15.13 -3.33 10.32
CA THR A 47 -15.64 -2.95 9.00
C THR A 47 -15.30 -1.49 8.75
N ILE A 48 -14.64 -1.21 7.63
CA ILE A 48 -14.44 0.15 7.14
C ILE A 48 -15.37 0.35 5.94
N THR A 49 -16.11 1.44 5.95
CA THR A 49 -16.93 1.85 4.81
C THR A 49 -16.55 3.28 4.47
N THR A 50 -16.05 3.50 3.25
CA THR A 50 -15.72 4.86 2.78
C THR A 50 -16.76 5.28 1.75
N HIS A 51 -17.63 6.19 2.15
CA HIS A 51 -18.60 6.81 1.24
C HIS A 51 -17.91 7.84 0.34
N LEU A 52 -17.21 7.37 -0.68
CA LEU A 52 -16.46 8.20 -1.62
C LEU A 52 -17.36 9.11 -2.48
N ASP A 53 -18.63 8.77 -2.59
CA ASP A 53 -19.69 9.58 -3.18
C ASP A 53 -20.07 10.80 -2.31
N GLN A 54 -19.76 10.76 -1.01
CA GLN A 54 -19.98 11.87 -0.07
C GLN A 54 -18.78 12.83 0.02
N ILE A 55 -17.68 12.55 -0.69
CA ILE A 55 -16.55 13.49 -0.77
C ILE A 55 -16.91 14.59 -1.77
N GLU A 56 -17.42 15.70 -1.24
CA GLU A 56 -17.82 16.88 -2.04
C GLU A 56 -16.64 17.78 -2.39
N LYS A 57 -15.52 17.69 -1.66
CA LYS A 57 -14.37 18.57 -1.81
C LYS A 57 -13.06 17.83 -1.66
N ILE A 58 -12.15 18.05 -2.59
CA ILE A 58 -10.77 17.59 -2.50
C ILE A 58 -9.92 18.73 -1.92
N TYR A 59 -9.33 18.49 -0.75
CA TYR A 59 -8.41 19.42 -0.12
C TYR A 59 -6.98 19.15 -0.62
N PRO A 60 -6.18 20.20 -0.88
CA PRO A 60 -4.78 20.01 -1.25
C PRO A 60 -4.00 19.44 -0.07
N HIS A 61 -3.08 18.51 -0.35
CA HIS A 61 -2.21 17.94 0.68
C HIS A 61 -1.25 18.98 1.27
N ASN A 62 -0.91 18.80 2.55
CA ASN A 62 0.21 19.53 3.15
C ASN A 62 1.55 18.98 2.65
N VAL A 63 2.04 19.55 1.55
CA VAL A 63 3.26 19.10 0.85
C VAL A 63 4.56 19.26 1.64
N ASN A 64 4.53 19.96 2.78
CA ASN A 64 5.70 20.15 3.65
C ASN A 64 5.71 19.17 4.84
N SER A 65 4.68 18.34 5.00
CA SER A 65 4.58 17.38 6.11
C SER A 65 5.51 16.18 5.90
N ALA A 66 6.00 15.62 7.00
CA ALA A 66 6.83 14.41 6.94
C ALA A 66 6.02 13.21 6.39
N MET A 67 4.74 13.12 6.78
CA MET A 67 3.80 12.11 6.28
C MET A 67 3.68 12.18 4.75
N TYR A 68 3.49 13.39 4.20
CA TYR A 68 3.41 13.57 2.75
C TYR A 68 4.67 13.04 2.06
N HIS A 69 5.85 13.53 2.45
CA HIS A 69 7.10 13.10 1.83
C HIS A 69 7.34 11.59 1.95
N TRP A 70 7.04 11.00 3.10
CA TRP A 70 7.18 9.57 3.33
C TRP A 70 6.30 8.75 2.38
N TYR A 71 5.03 9.14 2.25
CA TYR A 71 4.03 8.37 1.50
C TYR A 71 3.87 8.81 0.05
N THR A 72 4.63 9.79 -0.43
CA THR A 72 4.78 10.12 -1.87
C THR A 72 6.14 9.73 -2.45
N GLY A 73 7.12 9.37 -1.61
CA GLY A 73 8.44 8.93 -2.08
C GLY A 73 8.48 7.50 -2.63
N ALA A 74 9.64 7.07 -3.10
CA ALA A 74 9.89 5.66 -3.44
C ALA A 74 9.91 4.77 -2.17
N SER A 75 9.66 3.48 -2.32
CA SER A 75 9.81 2.50 -1.23
C SER A 75 10.52 1.25 -1.74
N GLY A 76 11.85 1.26 -1.60
CA GLY A 76 12.71 0.21 -2.13
C GLY A 76 12.55 0.07 -3.64
N GLU A 77 12.60 -1.17 -4.10
CA GLU A 77 12.39 -1.54 -5.51
C GLU A 77 10.92 -1.80 -5.88
N TYR A 78 10.02 -1.86 -4.88
CA TYR A 78 8.64 -2.27 -5.06
C TYR A 78 7.72 -1.13 -5.50
N VAL A 79 8.01 0.10 -5.05
CA VAL A 79 7.23 1.30 -5.38
C VAL A 79 8.19 2.38 -5.81
N ASP A 80 8.02 2.84 -7.05
CA ASP A 80 8.89 3.86 -7.64
C ASP A 80 8.03 4.84 -8.47
N PRO A 81 7.74 6.04 -7.93
CA PRO A 81 7.01 7.07 -8.67
C PRO A 81 7.84 7.73 -9.78
N HIS A 82 9.16 7.46 -9.87
CA HIS A 82 10.06 8.03 -10.86
C HIS A 82 10.40 7.04 -11.99
N ASN A 83 9.76 5.88 -12.02
CA ASN A 83 9.89 4.93 -13.12
C ASN A 83 9.23 5.50 -14.38
N SER A 84 9.96 5.57 -15.50
CA SER A 84 9.48 6.22 -16.73
C SER A 84 8.18 5.63 -17.31
N THR A 85 7.91 4.34 -17.10
CA THR A 85 6.63 3.72 -17.47
C THR A 85 5.50 4.21 -16.58
N ILE A 86 5.73 4.36 -15.27
CA ILE A 86 4.76 4.95 -14.33
C ILE A 86 4.48 6.40 -14.69
N GLU A 87 5.50 7.21 -14.97
CA GLU A 87 5.34 8.61 -15.37
C GLU A 87 4.48 8.72 -16.63
N SER A 88 4.79 7.94 -17.67
CA SER A 88 4.06 7.92 -18.93
C SER A 88 2.59 7.50 -18.78
N ILE A 89 2.32 6.42 -18.02
CA ILE A 89 0.95 5.99 -17.73
C ILE A 89 0.22 7.07 -16.92
N GLY A 90 0.88 7.60 -15.90
CA GLY A 90 0.34 8.61 -15.00
C GLY A 90 -0.04 9.89 -15.73
N ASP A 91 0.81 10.39 -16.61
CA ASP A 91 0.53 11.57 -17.43
C ASP A 91 -0.67 11.38 -18.35
N ASN A 92 -0.81 10.20 -18.96
CA ASN A 92 -1.93 9.90 -19.83
C ASN A 92 -3.25 9.83 -19.08
N ILE A 93 -3.26 9.20 -17.90
CA ILE A 93 -4.44 9.18 -17.04
C ILE A 93 -4.78 10.60 -16.55
N TRP A 94 -3.77 11.38 -16.17
CA TRP A 94 -3.95 12.74 -15.65
C TRP A 94 -4.61 13.69 -16.66
N LYS A 95 -4.27 13.60 -17.95
CA LYS A 95 -4.90 14.41 -19.01
C LYS A 95 -6.43 14.29 -19.06
N GLU A 96 -6.96 13.17 -18.63
CA GLU A 96 -8.41 12.91 -18.60
C GLU A 96 -9.03 13.08 -17.20
N SER A 97 -8.21 13.38 -16.18
CA SER A 97 -8.65 13.45 -14.79
C SER A 97 -9.07 14.86 -14.42
N SER A 98 -10.19 15.01 -13.70
CA SER A 98 -10.64 16.32 -13.19
C SER A 98 -9.87 16.78 -11.95
N ASP A 99 -9.48 15.84 -11.11
CA ASP A 99 -8.86 16.06 -9.80
C ASP A 99 -8.12 14.79 -9.33
N LEU A 100 -7.55 14.84 -8.12
CA LEU A 100 -6.79 13.73 -7.54
C LEU A 100 -7.65 12.48 -7.26
N LEU A 101 -8.93 12.65 -6.91
CA LEU A 101 -9.81 11.51 -6.64
C LEU A 101 -10.23 10.83 -7.95
N ASP A 102 -10.55 11.61 -8.99
CA ASP A 102 -10.81 11.06 -10.33
C ASP A 102 -9.56 10.37 -10.89
N TYR A 103 -8.38 10.98 -10.72
CA TYR A 103 -7.11 10.35 -11.08
C TYR A 103 -6.93 8.99 -10.38
N SER A 104 -7.14 8.94 -9.07
CA SER A 104 -7.08 7.69 -8.30
C SER A 104 -8.07 6.63 -8.82
N LYS A 105 -9.33 6.99 -9.08
CA LYS A 105 -10.36 6.09 -9.67
C LYS A 105 -9.95 5.55 -11.04
N ARG A 106 -9.31 6.38 -11.85
CA ARG A 106 -8.83 6.02 -13.20
C ARG A 106 -7.60 5.12 -13.12
N CYS A 107 -6.63 5.41 -12.24
CA CYS A 107 -5.50 4.52 -11.97
C CYS A 107 -5.97 3.14 -11.51
N TYR A 108 -6.91 3.09 -10.58
CA TYR A 108 -7.52 1.84 -10.11
C TYR A 108 -8.10 1.02 -11.27
N SER A 109 -8.86 1.68 -12.15
CA SER A 109 -9.46 1.03 -13.31
C SER A 109 -8.43 0.64 -14.38
N TYR A 110 -7.39 1.45 -14.57
CA TYR A 110 -6.30 1.20 -15.52
C TYR A 110 -5.49 -0.02 -15.10
N VAL A 111 -5.06 -0.10 -13.83
CA VAL A 111 -4.22 -1.21 -13.37
C VAL A 111 -4.96 -2.53 -13.51
N ALA A 112 -6.22 -2.57 -13.08
CA ALA A 112 -7.03 -3.78 -13.17
C ALA A 112 -7.29 -4.24 -14.62
N LYS A 113 -7.39 -3.29 -15.56
CA LYS A 113 -7.62 -3.58 -16.97
C LYS A 113 -6.36 -4.05 -17.70
N ASN A 114 -5.20 -3.48 -17.37
CA ASN A 114 -3.99 -3.63 -18.19
C ASN A 114 -2.95 -4.60 -17.60
N PHE A 115 -3.01 -4.91 -16.31
CA PHE A 115 -2.08 -5.85 -15.66
C PHE A 115 -2.80 -7.11 -15.20
N GLN A 116 -2.17 -8.27 -15.34
CA GLN A 116 -2.70 -9.58 -15.01
C GLN A 116 -2.45 -9.97 -13.55
N TYR A 117 -3.28 -10.86 -13.01
CA TYR A 117 -3.06 -11.43 -11.69
C TYR A 117 -2.20 -12.67 -11.87
N LEU A 118 -0.93 -12.60 -11.46
CA LEU A 118 0.10 -13.60 -11.75
C LEU A 118 0.80 -14.01 -10.45
N ASN A 119 1.38 -15.21 -10.43
CA ASN A 119 2.33 -15.65 -9.39
C ASN A 119 1.87 -15.44 -7.92
N PRO A 120 0.64 -15.84 -7.52
CA PRO A 120 0.17 -15.64 -6.15
C PRO A 120 1.07 -16.30 -5.11
N GLY A 121 1.32 -15.58 -4.01
CA GLY A 121 2.05 -16.12 -2.86
C GLY A 121 3.56 -16.16 -3.05
N THR A 122 4.08 -15.41 -4.01
CA THR A 122 5.52 -15.30 -4.29
C THR A 122 6.16 -14.04 -3.72
N GLY A 123 5.39 -13.22 -2.99
CA GLY A 123 5.87 -11.98 -2.39
C GLY A 123 5.82 -10.79 -3.34
N LEU A 124 6.33 -9.64 -2.85
CA LEU A 124 6.48 -8.44 -3.67
C LEU A 124 7.71 -8.58 -4.57
N HIS A 125 7.57 -8.22 -5.85
CA HIS A 125 8.64 -8.20 -6.84
C HIS A 125 9.00 -6.76 -7.21
N PRO A 126 10.22 -6.51 -7.71
CA PRO A 126 10.63 -5.20 -8.20
C PRO A 126 9.62 -4.64 -9.22
N LEU A 127 9.27 -3.37 -9.09
CA LEU A 127 8.26 -2.72 -9.94
C LEU A 127 8.58 -2.87 -11.44
N SER A 128 9.86 -2.78 -11.80
CA SER A 128 10.31 -2.96 -13.18
C SER A 128 9.97 -4.34 -13.75
N GLU A 129 10.05 -5.40 -12.93
CA GLU A 129 9.69 -6.76 -13.33
C GLU A 129 8.18 -6.87 -13.53
N LEU A 130 7.39 -6.32 -12.60
CA LEU A 130 5.93 -6.31 -12.70
C LEU A 130 5.43 -5.63 -13.98
N LEU A 131 6.07 -4.51 -14.35
CA LEU A 131 5.75 -3.76 -15.55
C LEU A 131 6.14 -4.53 -16.82
N ALA A 132 7.28 -5.25 -16.80
CA ALA A 132 7.76 -6.05 -17.93
C ALA A 132 6.94 -7.34 -18.13
N ASP A 133 6.61 -8.02 -17.04
CA ASP A 133 5.84 -9.27 -17.04
C ASP A 133 4.34 -9.03 -17.26
N GLY A 134 3.91 -7.76 -17.13
CA GLY A 134 2.52 -7.37 -17.32
C GLY A 134 1.61 -7.74 -16.15
N GLY A 135 2.15 -7.90 -14.94
CA GLY A 135 1.36 -8.12 -13.74
C GLY A 135 2.07 -8.85 -12.61
N GLY A 136 1.29 -9.22 -11.60
CA GLY A 136 1.75 -9.88 -10.39
C GLY A 136 0.56 -10.20 -9.49
N ASP A 137 0.81 -10.58 -8.24
CA ASP A 137 -0.24 -10.89 -7.28
C ASP A 137 -0.88 -9.63 -6.65
N CYS A 138 -1.63 -9.80 -5.56
CA CYS A 138 -2.34 -8.71 -4.89
C CYS A 138 -1.45 -7.56 -4.40
N GLY A 139 -0.31 -7.87 -3.79
CA GLY A 139 0.63 -6.86 -3.34
C GLY A 139 1.29 -6.15 -4.51
N ASN A 140 1.61 -6.89 -5.57
CA ASN A 140 2.27 -6.38 -6.77
C ASN A 140 1.37 -5.45 -7.59
N LEU A 141 0.10 -5.80 -7.80
CA LEU A 141 -0.85 -4.90 -8.46
C LEU A 141 -1.11 -3.64 -7.62
N SER A 142 -1.11 -3.78 -6.29
CA SER A 142 -1.16 -2.64 -5.37
C SER A 142 0.09 -1.75 -5.49
N SER A 143 1.28 -2.32 -5.67
CA SER A 143 2.52 -1.56 -5.90
C SER A 143 2.49 -0.68 -7.15
N ILE A 144 1.95 -1.18 -8.27
CA ILE A 144 1.79 -0.39 -9.49
C ILE A 144 0.83 0.77 -9.25
N TYR A 145 -0.31 0.49 -8.61
CA TYR A 145 -1.30 1.51 -8.27
C TYR A 145 -0.73 2.60 -7.35
N ILE A 146 -0.04 2.21 -6.26
CA ILE A 146 0.63 3.13 -5.35
C ILE A 146 1.66 3.98 -6.09
N SER A 147 2.48 3.38 -6.97
CA SER A 147 3.47 4.13 -7.75
C SER A 147 2.84 5.23 -8.61
N LEU A 148 1.69 4.94 -9.25
CA LEU A 148 0.92 5.94 -10.01
C LEU A 148 0.39 7.06 -9.11
N LEU A 149 -0.19 6.72 -7.95
CA LEU A 149 -0.69 7.72 -7.00
C LEU A 149 0.43 8.64 -6.50
N ARG A 150 1.56 8.05 -6.10
CA ARG A 150 2.72 8.79 -5.58
C ARG A 150 3.35 9.69 -6.63
N TYR A 151 3.36 9.28 -7.91
CA TYR A 151 3.80 10.12 -9.02
C TYR A 151 2.99 11.44 -9.12
N ARG A 152 1.70 11.42 -8.79
CA ARG A 152 0.84 12.63 -8.75
C ARG A 152 0.75 13.27 -7.36
N GLY A 153 1.64 12.92 -6.44
CA GLY A 153 1.69 13.50 -5.10
C GLY A 153 0.52 13.08 -4.21
N ILE A 154 -0.11 11.93 -4.46
CA ILE A 154 -1.14 11.38 -3.58
C ILE A 154 -0.46 10.40 -2.60
N PRO A 155 -0.43 10.72 -1.29
CA PRO A 155 0.17 9.83 -0.30
C PRO A 155 -0.55 8.48 -0.31
N SER A 156 0.20 7.38 -0.42
CA SER A 156 -0.37 6.04 -0.52
C SER A 156 0.56 4.98 0.03
N ARG A 157 0.02 3.83 0.45
CA ARG A 157 0.77 2.76 1.12
C ARG A 157 0.14 1.40 0.90
N HIS A 158 0.92 0.33 1.06
CA HIS A 158 0.36 -1.02 1.12
C HIS A 158 -0.45 -1.21 2.40
N LEU A 159 -1.53 -1.96 2.28
CA LEU A 159 -2.39 -2.35 3.40
C LEU A 159 -2.45 -3.87 3.45
N VAL A 160 -1.89 -4.45 4.51
CA VAL A 160 -2.04 -5.89 4.76
C VAL A 160 -3.42 -6.12 5.38
N ILE A 161 -4.17 -7.05 4.82
CA ILE A 161 -5.56 -7.33 5.18
C ILE A 161 -5.65 -8.79 5.60
N VAL A 162 -6.29 -9.04 6.74
CA VAL A 162 -6.76 -10.37 7.10
C VAL A 162 -8.27 -10.39 6.87
N ARG A 163 -8.74 -11.28 6.01
CA ARG A 163 -10.16 -11.43 5.69
C ARG A 163 -10.88 -12.23 6.78
N PRO A 164 -12.23 -12.13 6.89
CA PRO A 164 -13.00 -12.90 7.88
C PRO A 164 -12.83 -14.42 7.79
N ASP A 165 -12.45 -14.95 6.63
CA ASP A 165 -12.16 -16.37 6.42
C ASP A 165 -10.73 -16.78 6.85
N GLY A 166 -9.95 -15.85 7.40
CA GLY A 166 -8.58 -16.04 7.84
C GLY A 166 -7.53 -15.94 6.73
N SER A 167 -7.93 -15.69 5.48
CA SER A 167 -6.97 -15.51 4.38
C SER A 167 -6.27 -14.15 4.46
N GLY A 168 -4.98 -14.13 4.11
CA GLY A 168 -4.21 -12.91 3.96
C GLY A 168 -4.42 -12.29 2.57
N HIS A 169 -4.39 -10.96 2.51
CA HIS A 169 -4.48 -10.18 1.29
C HIS A 169 -3.64 -8.91 1.42
N VAL A 170 -3.24 -8.33 0.29
CA VAL A 170 -2.57 -7.02 0.28
C VAL A 170 -3.32 -6.11 -0.68
N GLY A 171 -3.79 -4.98 -0.14
CA GLY A 171 -4.35 -3.87 -0.89
C GLY A 171 -3.48 -2.62 -0.80
N ALA A 172 -4.10 -1.48 -1.07
CA ALA A 172 -3.48 -0.17 -0.88
C ALA A 172 -4.41 0.75 -0.07
N ASP A 173 -3.84 1.70 0.66
CA ASP A 173 -4.53 2.91 1.09
C ASP A 173 -4.03 4.11 0.28
N PHE A 174 -4.89 5.10 0.08
CA PHE A 174 -4.46 6.47 -0.25
C PHE A 174 -4.99 7.46 0.77
N TYR A 175 -4.25 8.52 1.04
CA TYR A 175 -4.65 9.55 1.98
C TYR A 175 -5.45 10.63 1.26
N SER A 176 -6.60 11.00 1.81
CA SER A 176 -7.38 12.14 1.39
C SER A 176 -7.38 13.18 2.52
N GLU A 177 -6.91 14.39 2.22
CA GLU A 177 -6.77 15.44 3.22
C GLU A 177 -8.14 15.76 3.85
N GLN A 178 -8.22 15.84 5.18
CA GLN A 178 -9.44 15.93 6.00
C GLN A 178 -10.33 14.69 6.07
N TYR A 179 -10.09 13.65 5.24
CA TYR A 179 -10.89 12.42 5.23
C TYR A 179 -10.12 11.18 5.70
N GLY A 180 -8.78 11.24 5.74
CA GLY A 180 -7.92 10.17 6.22
C GLY A 180 -7.54 9.14 5.16
N TRP A 181 -7.12 7.96 5.61
CA TRP A 181 -6.74 6.84 4.75
C TRP A 181 -7.97 6.13 4.19
N VAL A 182 -8.00 5.98 2.87
CA VAL A 182 -9.05 5.33 2.11
C VAL A 182 -8.52 4.01 1.53
N PRO A 183 -9.10 2.86 1.90
CA PRO A 183 -8.67 1.58 1.38
C PRO A 183 -9.16 1.33 -0.05
N VAL A 184 -8.29 0.69 -0.84
CA VAL A 184 -8.52 0.32 -2.24
C VAL A 184 -7.95 -1.07 -2.49
N ASP A 185 -8.79 -1.98 -2.98
CA ASP A 185 -8.36 -3.31 -3.43
C ASP A 185 -8.37 -3.38 -4.96
N VAL A 186 -7.23 -3.08 -5.59
CA VAL A 186 -7.05 -3.09 -7.06
C VAL A 186 -7.39 -4.44 -7.68
N THR A 187 -7.16 -5.53 -6.95
CA THR A 187 -7.44 -6.88 -7.47
C THR A 187 -8.92 -7.18 -7.50
N SER A 188 -9.69 -6.58 -6.59
CA SER A 188 -11.13 -6.77 -6.54
C SER A 188 -11.81 -6.26 -7.81
N LYS A 189 -11.32 -5.18 -8.47
CA LYS A 189 -11.92 -4.62 -9.71
C LYS A 189 -12.17 -5.67 -10.78
N LYS A 190 -11.30 -6.68 -10.87
CA LYS A 190 -11.42 -7.76 -11.86
C LYS A 190 -12.63 -8.68 -11.62
N TYR A 191 -13.15 -8.69 -10.39
CA TYR A 191 -14.17 -9.63 -9.92
C TYR A 191 -15.39 -8.94 -9.26
N ALA A 192 -15.27 -7.69 -8.81
CA ALA A 192 -16.27 -6.84 -8.14
C ALA A 192 -15.85 -5.34 -8.19
N SER A 193 -16.65 -4.39 -7.69
CA SER A 193 -16.26 -2.97 -7.61
C SER A 193 -16.07 -2.51 -6.16
N LEU A 194 -14.96 -2.91 -5.50
CA LEU A 194 -14.64 -2.51 -4.13
C LEU A 194 -13.67 -1.30 -4.10
N PHE A 195 -14.11 -0.18 -4.68
CA PHE A 195 -13.40 1.10 -4.54
C PHE A 195 -14.04 1.87 -3.38
N GLY A 196 -13.34 2.02 -2.25
CA GLY A 196 -13.87 2.65 -1.03
C GLY A 196 -14.66 1.73 -0.10
N ASP A 197 -15.20 0.61 -0.62
CA ASP A 197 -15.87 -0.42 0.17
C ASP A 197 -15.03 -1.69 0.22
N VAL A 198 -14.02 -1.73 1.09
CA VAL A 198 -13.24 -2.94 1.32
C VAL A 198 -13.52 -3.39 2.75
N LEU A 199 -13.86 -4.67 2.94
CA LEU A 199 -13.78 -5.31 4.26
C LEU A 199 -12.30 -5.37 4.65
N VAL A 200 -11.81 -4.28 5.22
CA VAL A 200 -10.47 -4.16 5.77
C VAL A 200 -10.57 -4.40 7.26
N GLY A 201 -9.94 -5.48 7.72
CA GLY A 201 -9.54 -5.52 9.12
C GLY A 201 -8.54 -4.39 9.37
N ASN A 202 -9.00 -3.24 9.85
CA ASN A 202 -8.09 -2.21 10.33
C ASN A 202 -7.39 -2.73 11.59
N TYR A 203 -6.06 -2.65 11.63
CA TYR A 203 -5.31 -2.88 12.86
C TYR A 203 -5.65 -1.79 13.87
N ILE A 204 -6.56 -2.06 14.81
CA ILE A 204 -6.58 -1.27 16.03
C ILE A 204 -5.50 -1.85 16.94
N THR A 205 -4.40 -1.11 17.07
CA THR A 205 -3.56 -1.24 18.26
C THR A 205 -4.39 -0.73 19.44
N SER A 206 -5.17 -1.61 20.06
CA SER A 206 -5.75 -1.31 21.36
C SER A 206 -4.65 -1.55 22.39
N THR A 207 -3.91 -0.49 22.69
CA THR A 207 -3.20 -0.41 23.97
C THR A 207 -4.24 -0.16 25.05
N GLU A 208 -4.66 -1.23 25.71
CA GLU A 208 -5.10 -1.14 27.11
C GLU A 208 -4.31 -2.15 27.94
N ILE A 209 -3.31 -1.56 28.62
CA ILE A 209 -2.48 -1.96 29.79
C ILE A 209 -1.76 -3.31 29.73
#